data_AF-A0A6P8WZK1-F1
#
_entry.id   AF-A0A6P8WZK1-F1
#
_cell.length_a   1.000
_cell.length_b   1.000
_cell.length_c   1.000
_cell.angle_alpha   90.00
_cell.angle_beta   90.00
_cell.angle_gamma   90.00
#
_symmetry.space_group_name_H-M   'P 1'
#
loop_
_entity.id
_entity.type
_entity.pdbx_description
1 polymer ?
#
loop_
_entity_poly.entity_id
_entity_poly.type
_entity_poly.pdbx_seq_one_letter_code
_entity_poly.pdbx_strand_id
1 'polypeptide(L)'
;MQLTLLLIVTVLSCLPISSGRALPAADSRSKLNITQLKTFSISHKARREDASRKDIEMPMEFDTLHMPCDMDSLKLEVLMPYMPNHCIWLYNQRYQDENFYRYFKLAQLESFFFGQYFERYRRFEVDQHIF
;
A
#
# COMPACT_ATOMS: atom_id res chain seq x y z
N MET A 1 -33.98 14.60 -18.42
CA MET A 1 -32.54 14.45 -18.10
C MET A 1 -32.04 13.03 -18.42
N GLN A 2 -32.25 12.55 -19.65
CA GLN A 2 -31.81 11.20 -20.09
C GLN A 2 -30.82 11.25 -21.26
N LEU A 3 -30.54 12.43 -21.84
CA LEU A 3 -29.71 12.57 -23.03
C LEU A 3 -28.20 12.70 -22.76
N THR A 4 -27.77 12.95 -21.52
CA THR A 4 -26.35 13.15 -21.17
C THR A 4 -25.59 11.83 -20.93
N LEU A 5 -26.28 10.73 -20.64
CA LEU A 5 -25.67 9.42 -20.36
C LEU A 5 -25.22 8.67 -21.62
N LEU A 6 -25.81 8.96 -22.78
CA LEU A 6 -25.47 8.28 -24.04
C LEU A 6 -24.17 8.77 -24.68
N LEU A 7 -23.68 9.96 -24.32
CA LEU A 7 -22.44 10.52 -24.87
C LEU A 7 -21.17 10.01 -24.18
N ILE A 8 -21.27 9.47 -22.97
CA ILE A 8 -20.11 8.97 -22.22
C ILE A 8 -19.76 7.53 -22.63
N VAL A 9 -20.74 6.74 -23.06
CA VAL A 9 -20.56 5.34 -23.45
C VAL A 9 -19.84 5.21 -24.81
N THR A 10 -19.96 6.20 -25.70
CA THR A 10 -19.38 6.13 -27.06
C THR A 10 -17.89 6.51 -27.13
N VAL A 11 -17.29 7.08 -26.08
CA VAL A 11 -15.88 7.53 -26.10
C VAL A 11 -14.91 6.44 -25.62
N LEU A 12 -15.41 5.37 -25.00
CA LEU A 12 -14.56 4.28 -24.46
C LEU A 12 -14.20 3.18 -25.47
N SER A 13 -14.63 3.28 -26.74
CA SER A 13 -14.41 2.25 -27.77
C SER A 13 -13.30 2.56 -28.78
N CYS A 14 -12.53 3.66 -28.62
CA CYS A 14 -11.54 4.11 -29.60
C CYS A 14 -10.08 4.07 -29.13
N LEU A 15 -9.68 3.12 -28.28
CA LEU A 15 -8.26 2.84 -28.05
C LEU A 15 -7.76 1.76 -29.02
N PRO A 16 -6.86 2.08 -29.97
CA PRO A 16 -6.36 1.12 -30.93
C PRO A 16 -5.45 0.11 -30.25
N ILE A 17 -5.87 -1.16 -30.29
CA ILE A 17 -5.04 -2.32 -30.00
C ILE A 17 -3.97 -2.40 -31.09
N SER A 18 -2.75 -1.95 -30.77
CA SER A 18 -1.62 -2.04 -31.69
C SER A 18 -1.18 -3.48 -31.86
N SER A 19 -1.60 -4.06 -33.00
CA SER A 19 -0.82 -4.87 -33.94
C SER A 19 0.17 -5.87 -33.32
N GLY A 20 -0.26 -7.13 -33.24
CA GLY A 20 0.61 -8.28 -33.04
C GLY A 20 1.60 -8.44 -34.20
N ARG A 21 2.89 -8.41 -33.88
CA ARG A 21 3.94 -8.89 -34.79
C ARG A 21 3.90 -10.41 -34.81
N ALA A 22 3.76 -10.97 -36.02
CA ALA A 22 3.97 -12.38 -36.30
C ALA A 22 5.39 -12.79 -35.91
N LEU A 23 5.53 -13.85 -35.11
CA LEU A 23 6.79 -14.59 -34.98
C LEU A 23 6.87 -15.61 -36.12
N PRO A 24 7.98 -15.68 -36.88
CA PRO A 24 8.22 -16.81 -37.77
C PRO A 24 8.52 -18.07 -36.95
N ALA A 25 7.86 -19.17 -37.33
CA ALA A 25 8.24 -20.50 -36.92
C ALA A 25 9.61 -20.84 -37.51
N ALA A 26 10.58 -21.15 -36.67
CA ALA A 26 11.83 -21.80 -37.07
C ALA A 26 12.16 -22.89 -36.04
N ASP A 27 11.88 -24.11 -36.47
CA ASP A 27 12.39 -25.36 -35.94
C ASP A 27 13.92 -25.35 -35.89
N SER A 28 14.51 -25.72 -34.75
CA SER A 28 15.79 -26.41 -34.68
C SER A 28 16.05 -26.85 -33.25
N ARG A 29 15.87 -28.16 -33.00
CA ARG A 29 16.44 -28.93 -31.88
C ARG A 29 17.89 -28.51 -31.61
N SER A 30 18.09 -27.65 -30.61
CA SER A 30 19.42 -27.38 -30.05
C SER A 30 19.67 -28.36 -28.90
N LYS A 31 20.78 -29.07 -29.02
CA LYS A 31 21.29 -30.03 -28.05
C LYS A 31 21.52 -29.31 -26.71
N LEU A 32 20.90 -29.81 -25.63
CA LEU A 32 21.11 -29.32 -24.27
C LEU A 32 22.55 -29.62 -23.84
N ASN A 33 23.43 -28.62 -23.92
CA ASN A 33 24.73 -28.64 -23.25
C ASN A 33 24.57 -28.11 -21.82
N ILE A 34 24.76 -29.01 -20.85
CA ILE A 34 24.69 -28.78 -19.40
C ILE A 34 25.96 -28.03 -18.93
N THR A 35 26.22 -26.84 -19.47
CA THR A 35 27.33 -25.98 -19.01
C THR A 35 26.98 -24.48 -19.00
N GLN A 36 25.72 -24.12 -19.14
CA GLN A 36 25.26 -22.73 -18.97
C GLN A 36 24.59 -22.55 -17.61
N LEU A 37 25.37 -22.68 -16.53
CA LEU A 37 25.03 -22.06 -15.25
C LEU A 37 25.16 -20.55 -15.43
N LYS A 38 24.11 -19.96 -16.01
CA LYS A 38 23.97 -18.52 -16.17
C LYS A 38 23.74 -17.96 -14.77
N THR A 39 24.82 -17.58 -14.09
CA THR A 39 24.74 -16.77 -12.88
C THR A 39 23.98 -15.50 -13.23
N PHE A 40 22.72 -15.43 -12.83
CA PHE A 40 21.93 -14.21 -12.88
C PHE A 40 22.60 -13.22 -11.93
N SER A 41 23.22 -12.18 -12.49
CA SER A 41 23.62 -11.04 -11.68
C SER A 41 22.36 -10.33 -11.22
N ILE A 42 22.05 -10.45 -9.93
CA ILE A 42 20.96 -9.70 -9.31
C ILE A 42 21.40 -8.24 -9.28
N SER A 43 20.93 -7.45 -10.24
CA SER A 43 21.06 -6.00 -10.19
C SER A 43 20.00 -5.46 -9.23
N HIS A 44 20.43 -5.07 -8.03
CA HIS A 44 19.59 -4.30 -7.14
C HIS A 44 19.37 -2.92 -7.78
N LYS A 45 18.17 -2.68 -8.32
CA LYS A 45 17.76 -1.33 -8.66
C LYS A 45 17.65 -0.55 -7.35
N ALA A 46 18.55 0.41 -7.14
CA ALA A 46 18.43 1.33 -6.03
C ALA A 46 17.05 2.00 -6.10
N ARG A 47 16.29 1.95 -5.00
CA ARG A 47 15.04 2.70 -4.89
C ARG A 47 15.41 4.16 -5.05
N ARG A 48 14.88 4.81 -6.09
CA ARG A 48 15.02 6.25 -6.25
C ARG A 48 14.35 6.90 -5.04
N GLU A 49 15.12 7.63 -4.24
CA GLU A 49 14.52 8.52 -3.25
C GLU A 49 13.73 9.57 -4.04
N ASP A 50 12.41 9.45 -3.99
CA ASP A 50 11.55 10.52 -4.48
C ASP A 50 11.84 11.74 -3.61
N ALA A 51 12.40 12.80 -4.18
CA ALA A 51 12.63 14.06 -3.49
C ALA A 51 11.34 14.70 -2.92
N SER A 52 10.16 14.13 -3.25
CA SER A 52 8.86 14.46 -2.67
C SER A 52 8.62 13.82 -1.30
N ARG A 53 9.30 12.72 -0.95
CA ARG A 53 9.34 12.16 0.41
C ARG A 53 10.21 13.05 1.29
N LYS A 54 9.64 14.17 1.69
CA LYS A 54 10.16 14.91 2.84
C LYS A 54 9.62 14.23 4.09
N ASP A 55 10.52 13.76 4.93
CA ASP A 55 10.15 13.32 6.27
C ASP A 55 9.54 14.51 6.99
N ILE A 56 8.41 14.27 7.67
CA ILE A 56 7.74 15.30 8.44
C ILE A 56 8.46 15.39 9.77
N GLU A 57 8.87 16.60 10.12
CA GLU A 57 9.30 16.90 11.47
C GLU A 57 8.06 16.98 12.37
N MET A 58 7.75 15.88 13.05
CA MET A 58 6.71 15.87 14.07
C MET A 58 7.27 16.47 15.36
N PRO A 59 6.49 17.32 16.08
CA PRO A 59 6.97 18.07 17.24
C PRO A 59 7.04 17.21 18.53
N MET A 60 7.30 15.92 18.40
CA MET A 60 7.20 14.93 19.48
C MET A 60 8.52 14.16 19.61
N GLU A 61 8.81 13.69 20.81
CA GLU A 61 10.01 12.90 21.08
C GLU A 61 9.94 11.53 20.39
N PHE A 62 11.10 10.95 20.07
CA PHE A 62 11.23 9.65 19.40
C PHE A 62 10.38 8.56 20.07
N ASP A 63 10.42 8.47 21.40
CA ASP A 63 9.66 7.48 22.14
C ASP A 63 8.15 7.69 21.99
N THR A 64 7.70 8.95 22.03
CA THR A 64 6.28 9.29 21.90
C THR A 64 5.75 8.99 20.50
N LEU A 65 6.59 9.12 19.47
CA LEU A 65 6.24 8.85 18.07
C LEU A 65 6.00 7.37 17.79
N HIS A 66 6.66 6.48 18.54
CA HIS A 66 6.52 5.03 18.39
C HIS A 66 5.48 4.42 19.34
N MET A 67 4.80 5.25 20.14
CA MET A 67 3.70 4.78 20.96
C MET A 67 2.53 4.33 20.07
N PRO A 68 1.86 3.22 20.42
CA PRO A 68 0.75 2.71 19.64
C PRO A 68 -0.42 3.70 19.64
N CYS A 69 -1.03 3.87 18.47
CA CYS A 69 -2.13 4.78 18.27
C CYS A 69 -3.26 4.10 17.48
N ASP A 70 -4.43 3.92 18.08
CA ASP A 70 -5.54 3.16 17.47
C ASP A 70 -6.38 4.01 16.49
N MET A 71 -5.83 4.27 15.30
CA MET A 71 -6.46 5.07 14.26
C MET A 71 -7.46 4.30 13.37
N ASP A 72 -7.54 2.98 13.51
CA ASP A 72 -8.45 2.11 12.72
C ASP A 72 -9.77 1.80 13.46
N SER A 73 -9.95 2.37 14.64
CA SER A 73 -11.18 2.21 15.42
C SER A 73 -12.41 2.82 14.73
N LEU A 74 -13.55 2.13 14.85
CA LEU A 74 -14.84 2.63 14.38
C LEU A 74 -15.22 3.92 15.14
N LYS A 75 -15.85 4.87 14.44
CA LYS A 75 -16.25 6.18 14.99
C LYS A 75 -15.06 6.93 15.60
N LEU A 76 -13.94 6.94 14.89
CA LEU A 76 -12.70 7.61 15.31
C LEU A 76 -12.97 9.03 15.83
N GLU A 77 -13.84 9.80 15.18
CA GLU A 77 -14.27 11.15 15.60
C GLU A 77 -14.78 11.26 17.06
N VAL A 78 -15.46 10.22 17.55
CA VAL A 78 -15.96 10.16 18.93
C VAL A 78 -14.87 9.75 19.91
N LEU A 79 -13.93 8.92 19.44
CA LEU A 79 -12.83 8.37 20.25
C LEU A 79 -11.65 9.34 20.37
N MET A 80 -11.43 10.18 19.36
CA MET A 80 -10.32 11.14 19.30
C MET A 80 -10.10 11.97 20.58
N PRO A 81 -11.10 12.55 21.25
CA PRO A 81 -10.86 13.33 22.46
C PRO A 81 -10.30 12.51 23.64
N TYR A 82 -10.39 11.18 23.60
CA TYR A 82 -9.87 10.29 24.63
C TYR A 82 -8.51 9.68 24.26
N MET A 83 -8.01 9.95 23.05
CA MET A 83 -6.74 9.41 22.60
C MET A 83 -5.55 10.16 23.19
N PRO A 84 -4.35 9.55 23.20
CA PRO A 84 -3.12 10.24 23.55
C PRO A 84 -2.88 11.49 22.69
N ASN A 85 -2.15 12.47 23.23
CA ASN A 85 -1.90 13.75 22.55
C ASN A 85 -1.26 13.59 21.16
N HIS A 86 -0.38 12.61 20.98
CA HIS A 86 0.28 12.35 19.70
C HIS A 86 -0.71 11.89 18.61
N CYS A 87 -1.66 11.05 19.00
CA CYS A 87 -2.76 10.62 18.15
C CYS A 87 -3.66 11.80 17.75
N ILE A 88 -4.05 12.61 18.74
CA ILE A 88 -4.90 13.78 18.52
C ILE A 88 -4.23 14.72 17.51
N TRP A 89 -2.94 14.98 17.70
CA TRP A 89 -2.18 15.84 16.82
C TRP A 89 -2.14 15.30 15.38
N LEU A 90 -1.76 14.03 15.19
CA LEU A 90 -1.69 13.42 13.87
C LEU A 90 -3.04 13.42 13.16
N TYR A 91 -4.13 13.12 13.89
CA TYR A 91 -5.48 13.19 13.35
C TYR A 91 -5.84 14.60 12.90
N ASN A 92 -5.52 15.63 13.68
CA ASN A 92 -5.85 17.01 13.35
C ASN A 92 -5.07 17.53 12.13
N GLN A 93 -3.81 17.10 11.95
CA GLN A 93 -2.97 17.55 10.82
C GLN A 93 -3.17 16.72 9.53
N ARG A 94 -4.00 15.65 9.56
CA ARG A 94 -4.08 14.64 8.49
C ARG A 94 -4.38 15.15 7.06
N TYR A 95 -4.96 16.34 6.92
CA TYR A 95 -5.32 16.92 5.62
C TYR A 95 -4.52 18.19 5.28
N GLN A 96 -3.42 18.46 6.00
CA GLN A 96 -2.59 19.62 5.69
C GLN A 96 -1.73 19.42 4.44
N ASP A 97 -1.01 18.30 4.36
CA ASP A 97 -0.18 17.94 3.21
C ASP A 97 -0.34 16.45 2.85
N GLU A 98 0.09 16.08 1.64
CA GLU A 98 0.15 14.68 1.21
C GLU A 98 1.00 13.82 2.16
N ASN A 99 2.11 14.37 2.65
CA ASN A 99 2.96 13.67 3.61
C ASN A 99 2.18 13.41 4.89
N PHE A 100 1.46 14.41 5.44
CA PHE A 100 0.68 14.24 6.67
C PHE A 100 -0.40 13.17 6.50
N TYR A 101 -1.06 13.17 5.35
CA TYR A 101 -2.03 12.13 5.02
C TYR A 101 -1.38 10.75 4.95
N ARG A 102 -0.18 10.64 4.39
CA ARG A 102 0.59 9.38 4.34
C ARG A 102 0.93 8.87 5.75
N TYR A 103 1.39 9.73 6.65
CA TYR A 103 1.65 9.35 8.04
C TYR A 103 0.37 8.95 8.78
N PHE A 104 -0.74 9.67 8.55
CA PHE A 104 -2.04 9.27 9.10
C PHE A 104 -2.47 7.87 8.61
N LYS A 105 -2.30 7.57 7.31
CA LYS A 105 -2.57 6.24 6.76
C LYS A 105 -1.61 5.17 7.26
N LEU A 106 -0.35 5.53 7.53
CA LEU A 106 0.63 4.62 8.13
C LEU A 106 0.20 4.27 9.57
N ALA A 107 -0.13 5.25 10.39
CA ALA A 107 -0.65 5.02 11.74
C ALA A 107 -1.94 4.19 11.73
N GLN A 108 -2.83 4.41 10.76
CA GLN A 108 -4.02 3.56 10.57
C GLN A 108 -3.66 2.10 10.24
N LEU A 109 -2.70 1.88 9.34
CA LEU A 109 -2.22 0.54 9.03
C LEU A 109 -1.57 -0.14 10.23
N GLU A 110 -0.75 0.59 10.98
CA GLU A 110 -0.13 0.10 12.21
C GLU A 110 -1.20 -0.33 13.22
N SER A 111 -2.23 0.48 13.45
CA SER A 111 -3.36 0.10 14.32
C SER A 111 -4.13 -1.11 13.82
N PHE A 112 -4.30 -1.26 12.51
CA PHE A 112 -4.95 -2.43 11.95
C PHE A 112 -4.13 -3.70 12.21
N PHE A 113 -2.83 -3.65 11.92
CA PHE A 113 -1.93 -4.80 12.08
C PHE A 113 -1.74 -5.18 13.55
N PHE A 114 -1.47 -4.22 14.43
CA PHE A 114 -1.21 -4.48 15.85
C PHE A 114 -2.48 -4.63 16.69
N GLY A 115 -3.62 -4.15 16.20
CA GLY A 115 -4.91 -4.26 16.87
C GLY A 115 -5.75 -5.40 16.31
N GLN A 116 -6.77 -5.05 15.52
CA GLN A 116 -7.83 -5.97 15.11
C GLN A 116 -7.31 -7.20 14.34
N TYR A 117 -6.33 -7.02 13.46
CA TYR A 117 -5.78 -8.11 12.66
C TYR A 117 -5.03 -9.11 13.54
N PHE A 118 -4.14 -8.63 14.41
CA PHE A 118 -3.39 -9.49 15.33
C PHE A 118 -4.31 -10.28 16.27
N GLU A 119 -5.35 -9.64 16.80
CA GLU A 119 -6.36 -10.29 17.63
C GLU A 119 -7.13 -11.39 16.90
N ARG A 120 -7.48 -11.18 15.62
CA ARG A 120 -8.13 -12.21 14.80
C ARG A 120 -7.19 -13.35 14.47
N TYR A 121 -5.97 -13.04 14.02
CA TYR A 121 -4.94 -14.02 13.72
C TYR A 121 -4.69 -14.93 14.92
N ARG A 122 -4.54 -14.34 16.10
CA ARG A 122 -4.34 -15.10 17.34
C ARG A 122 -5.52 -16.03 17.64
N ARG A 123 -6.76 -15.53 17.57
CA ARG A 123 -7.96 -16.33 17.88
C ARG A 123 -8.20 -17.47 16.89
N PHE A 124 -7.92 -17.28 15.60
CA PHE A 124 -8.31 -18.22 14.55
C PHE A 124 -7.19 -19.13 14.06
N GLU A 125 -5.93 -18.71 14.17
CA GLU A 125 -4.80 -19.47 13.60
C GLU A 125 -3.82 -19.99 14.67
N VAL A 126 -3.75 -19.33 15.84
CA VAL A 126 -2.76 -19.64 16.88
C VAL A 126 -3.36 -20.42 18.04
N ASP A 127 -4.50 -19.98 18.58
CA ASP A 127 -5.14 -20.67 19.70
C ASP A 127 -5.78 -21.98 19.21
N GLN A 128 -5.48 -23.10 19.88
CA GLN A 128 -6.13 -24.38 19.58
C GLN A 128 -7.63 -24.28 19.85
N HIS A 129 -8.44 -24.48 18.81
CA HIS A 129 -9.89 -24.48 18.93
C HIS A 129 -10.30 -25.83 19.53
N ILE A 130 -10.76 -25.82 20.77
CA ILE A 130 -11.34 -27.00 21.42
C ILE A 130 -12.82 -27.01 21.03
N PHE A 131 -13.21 -27.97 20.20
CA PHE A 131 -14.61 -28.21 19.81
C PHE A 131 -15.25 -29.25 20.73
#